data_AF-M2Z4X3-F1
#
_entry.id   AF-M2Z4X3-F1
#
_cell.length_a   1.000
_cell.length_b   1.000
_cell.length_c   1.000
_cell.angle_alpha   90.00
_cell.angle_beta   90.00
_cell.angle_gamma   90.00
#
_symmetry.space_group_name_H-M   'P 1'
#
loop_
_entity.id
_entity.type
_entity.pdbx_description
1 polymer ?
#
loop_
_entity_poly.entity_id
_entity_poly.type
_entity_poly.pdbx_seq_one_letter_code
_entity_poly.pdbx_strand_id
1 'polypeptide(L)'
;MTAQRTIEDEIGEIGVWLMGEFGGRVPAAVISRVLNASKRDLEGRIDPEELGEMFHTLCRFRLQRIVAADQRITVKIPGTRLA
;
A
#
# COMPACT_ATOMS: atom_id res chain seq x y z
N MET A 1 -0.58 -24.23 22.86
CA MET A 1 -1.74 -23.91 22.01
C MET A 1 -1.50 -22.54 21.42
N THR A 2 -0.99 -22.47 20.19
CA THR A 2 -0.94 -21.22 19.42
C THR A 2 -2.38 -20.83 19.11
N ALA A 3 -2.80 -19.64 19.56
CA ALA A 3 -4.06 -19.08 19.14
C ALA A 3 -4.02 -18.92 17.62
N GLN A 4 -4.99 -19.49 16.91
CA GLN A 4 -5.14 -19.25 15.47
C GLN A 4 -5.38 -17.76 15.28
N ARG A 5 -4.44 -17.04 14.68
CA ARG A 5 -4.60 -15.62 14.36
C ARG A 5 -5.74 -15.47 13.35
N THR A 6 -6.57 -14.45 13.53
CA THR A 6 -7.61 -14.15 12.54
C THR A 6 -7.00 -13.38 11.36
N ILE A 7 -7.67 -13.47 10.21
CA ILE A 7 -7.30 -12.69 9.02
C ILE A 7 -7.37 -11.18 9.31
N GLU A 8 -8.27 -10.74 10.18
CA GLU A 8 -8.36 -9.32 10.54
C GLU A 8 -7.15 -8.86 11.35
N ASP A 9 -6.62 -9.70 12.25
CA ASP A 9 -5.38 -9.41 12.97
C ASP A 9 -4.20 -9.30 12.00
N GLU A 10 -4.11 -10.23 11.04
CA GLU A 10 -3.07 -10.23 10.01
C GLU A 10 -3.14 -8.96 9.13
N ILE A 11 -4.33 -8.60 8.65
CA ILE A 11 -4.56 -7.37 7.88
C ILE A 11 -4.18 -6.13 8.71
N GLY A 12 -4.50 -6.11 10.01
CA GLY A 12 -4.12 -5.04 10.93
C GLY A 12 -2.61 -4.88 11.03
N GLU A 13 -1.88 -5.99 11.18
CA GLU A 13 -0.43 -6.00 11.25
C GLU A 13 0.25 -5.58 9.96
N ILE A 14 -0.27 -6.04 8.81
CA ILE A 14 0.16 -5.57 7.49
C ILE A 14 -0.04 -4.06 7.40
N GLY A 15 -1.16 -3.54 7.91
CA GLY A 15 -1.42 -2.10 7.97
C GLY A 15 -0.37 -1.33 8.77
N VAL A 16 -0.02 -1.81 9.97
CA VAL A 16 1.04 -1.21 10.80
C VAL A 16 2.39 -1.25 10.09
N TRP A 17 2.73 -2.39 9.49
CA TRP A 17 3.98 -2.57 8.77
C TRP A 17 4.10 -1.60 7.58
N LEU A 18 3.03 -1.45 6.79
CA LEU A 18 2.99 -0.52 5.66
C LEU A 18 3.01 0.95 6.10
N MET A 19 2.42 1.30 7.25
CA MET A 19 2.56 2.63 7.84
C MET A 19 4.02 2.93 8.20
N GLY A 20 4.75 1.94 8.72
CA GLY A 20 6.19 2.04 8.96
C GLY A 20 7.00 2.13 7.66
N GLU A 21 6.71 1.27 6.68
CA GLU A 21 7.44 1.24 5.41
C GLU A 21 7.25 2.53 4.62
N PHE A 22 6.04 3.07 4.50
CA PHE A 22 5.76 4.25 3.66
C PHE A 22 5.65 5.56 4.43
N GLY A 23 5.75 5.50 5.76
CA GLY A 23 5.79 6.67 6.63
C GLY A 23 6.83 7.69 6.17
N GLY A 24 6.47 8.97 6.26
CA GLY A 24 7.30 10.09 5.83
C GLY A 24 7.37 10.32 4.31
N ARG A 25 6.95 9.35 3.48
CA ARG A 25 6.87 9.47 2.02
C ARG A 25 5.44 9.57 1.52
N VAL A 26 4.50 8.91 2.21
CA VAL A 26 3.08 8.92 1.87
C VAL A 26 2.29 9.37 3.10
N PRO A 27 1.35 10.32 2.98
CA PRO A 27 0.51 10.73 4.10
C PRO A 27 -0.28 9.55 4.66
N ALA A 28 -0.38 9.45 5.99
CA ALA A 28 -1.09 8.35 6.66
C ALA A 28 -2.52 8.16 6.15
N ALA A 29 -3.25 9.26 5.88
CA ALA A 29 -4.59 9.21 5.30
C ALA A 29 -4.64 8.55 3.91
N VAL A 30 -3.59 8.71 3.10
CA VAL A 30 -3.47 8.05 1.80
C VAL A 30 -3.17 6.56 1.99
N ILE A 31 -2.28 6.21 2.93
CA ILE A 31 -2.01 4.80 3.28
C ILE A 31 -3.32 4.12 3.71
N SER A 32 -4.07 4.71 4.64
CA SER A 32 -5.37 4.16 5.08
C SER A 32 -6.38 4.02 3.94
N ARG A 33 -6.42 4.96 2.99
CA ARG A 33 -7.27 4.82 1.79
C ARG A 33 -6.85 3.64 0.92
N VAL A 34 -5.55 3.42 0.72
CA VAL A 34 -5.05 2.27 -0.04
C VAL A 34 -5.42 0.96 0.64
N LEU A 35 -5.23 0.85 1.97
CA LEU A 35 -5.61 -0.34 2.74
C LEU A 35 -7.11 -0.65 2.57
N ASN A 36 -7.96 0.35 2.77
CA ASN A 36 -9.42 0.18 2.65
C ASN A 36 -9.86 -0.19 1.23
N ALA A 37 -9.26 0.43 0.21
CA ALA A 37 -9.56 0.11 -1.18
C ALA A 37 -9.14 -1.33 -1.53
N SER A 38 -7.93 -1.72 -1.13
CA SER A 38 -7.43 -3.08 -1.38
C SER A 38 -8.24 -4.14 -0.63
N LYS A 39 -8.69 -3.88 0.60
CA LYS A 39 -9.56 -4.82 1.33
C LYS A 39 -10.83 -5.08 0.54
N ARG A 40 -11.52 -4.00 0.12
CA ARG A 40 -12.75 -4.09 -0.69
C ARG A 40 -12.54 -4.79 -2.02
N ASP A 41 -11.38 -4.61 -2.66
CA ASP A 41 -11.08 -5.24 -3.94
C ASP A 41 -10.87 -6.75 -3.84
N LEU A 42 -10.47 -7.25 -2.67
CA LEU A 42 -10.17 -8.66 -2.42
C LEU A 42 -11.29 -9.38 -1.66
N GLU A 43 -12.13 -8.65 -0.94
CA GLU A 43 -13.24 -9.18 -0.14
C GLU A 43 -14.16 -10.07 -1.00
N GLY A 44 -14.31 -11.33 -0.60
CA GLY A 44 -15.13 -12.32 -1.32
C GLY A 44 -14.60 -12.74 -2.68
N ARG A 45 -13.36 -12.38 -3.05
CA ARG A 45 -12.74 -12.67 -4.36
C ARG A 45 -11.48 -13.52 -4.28
N ILE A 46 -10.96 -13.73 -3.08
CA ILE A 46 -9.74 -14.49 -2.79
C ILE A 46 -10.04 -15.52 -1.71
N ASP A 47 -9.34 -16.66 -1.75
CA ASP A 47 -9.37 -17.64 -0.68
C ASP A 47 -8.95 -16.97 0.65
N PRO A 48 -9.68 -17.18 1.77
CA PRO A 48 -9.28 -16.66 3.07
C PRO A 48 -7.82 -16.96 3.45
N GLU A 49 -7.27 -18.12 3.06
CA GLU A 49 -5.88 -18.50 3.34
C GLU A 49 -4.86 -17.70 2.52
N GLU A 50 -5.23 -17.21 1.34
CA GLU A 50 -4.37 -16.39 0.47
C GLU A 50 -4.56 -14.87 0.67
N LEU A 51 -5.61 -14.48 1.42
CA LEU A 51 -6.03 -13.09 1.54
C LEU A 51 -4.94 -12.19 2.16
N GLY A 52 -4.23 -12.66 3.19
CA GLY A 52 -3.17 -11.90 3.84
C GLY A 52 -2.02 -11.53 2.90
N GLU A 53 -1.48 -12.52 2.19
CA GLU A 53 -0.39 -12.34 1.22
C GLU A 53 -0.81 -11.43 0.05
N MET A 54 -1.99 -11.70 -0.52
CA MET A 54 -2.51 -10.91 -1.64
C MET A 54 -2.80 -9.46 -1.20
N PHE A 55 -3.34 -9.27 0.01
CA PHE A 55 -3.61 -7.94 0.57
C PHE A 55 -2.32 -7.14 0.76
N HIS A 56 -1.28 -7.72 1.37
CA HIS A 56 0.02 -7.08 1.52
C HIS A 56 0.61 -6.71 0.15
N THR A 57 0.62 -7.65 -0.80
CA THR A 57 1.19 -7.47 -2.13
C THR A 57 0.50 -6.33 -2.89
N LEU A 58 -0.84 -6.32 -2.92
CA LEU A 58 -1.61 -5.28 -3.60
C LEU A 58 -1.41 -3.90 -2.98
N CYS A 59 -1.45 -3.81 -1.65
CA CYS A 59 -1.23 -2.54 -0.95
C CYS A 59 0.16 -1.98 -1.20
N ARG A 60 1.19 -2.82 -1.07
CA ARG A 60 2.58 -2.41 -1.29
C ARG A 60 2.80 -1.94 -2.71
N PHE A 61 2.30 -2.66 -3.70
CA PHE A 61 2.38 -2.26 -5.12
C PHE A 61 1.72 -0.89 -5.36
N ARG A 62 0.54 -0.65 -4.80
CA ARG A 62 -0.17 0.63 -4.92
C ARG A 62 0.61 1.79 -4.31
N LEU A 63 1.18 1.59 -3.12
CA LEU A 63 1.98 2.61 -2.43
C LEU A 63 3.30 2.90 -3.15
N GLN A 64 3.97 1.87 -3.67
CA GLN A 64 5.16 2.05 -4.52
C GLN A 64 4.86 2.90 -5.75
N ARG A 65 3.71 2.68 -6.40
CA ARG A 65 3.28 3.50 -7.54
C ARG A 65 3.02 4.95 -7.18
N ILE A 66 2.44 5.21 -6.00
CA ILE A 66 2.22 6.57 -5.50
C ILE A 66 3.56 7.29 -5.31
N VAL A 67 4.51 6.64 -4.63
CA VAL A 67 5.87 7.19 -4.44
C VAL A 67 6.57 7.46 -5.78
N ALA A 68 6.47 6.52 -6.72
CA ALA A 68 7.09 6.68 -8.04
C ALA A 68 6.43 7.80 -8.87
N ALA A 69 5.12 8.02 -8.73
CA ALA A 69 4.42 9.10 -9.41
C ALA A 69 4.82 10.47 -8.87
N ASP A 70 4.99 10.60 -7.55
CA ASP A 70 5.43 11.83 -6.90
C ASP A 70 6.86 12.23 -7.31
N GLN A 71 7.75 11.23 -7.43
CA GLN A 71 9.11 11.44 -7.93
C GLN A 71 9.13 11.93 -9.40
N ARG A 72 8.23 11.42 -10.25
CA ARG A 72 8.13 11.88 -11.66
C ARG A 72 7.66 13.33 -11.77
N ILE A 73 6.78 13.78 -10.88
CA ILE A 73 6.34 15.19 -10.84
C ILE A 73 7.50 16.10 -10.38
N THR A 74 8.40 15.59 -9.53
CA THR A 74 9.54 16.34 -8.99
C THR A 74 10.69 16.51 -9.99
N VAL A 75 10.71 15.78 -11.11
CA VAL A 75 11.69 16.00 -12.19
C VAL A 75 11.36 17.33 -12.91
N LYS A 76 11.83 18.45 -12.35
CA LYS A 76 11.92 19.72 -13.08
C LYS A 76 12.89 19.52 -14.24
N ILE A 77 12.37 19.50 -15.47
CA ILE A 77 13.18 19.56 -16.68
C ILE A 77 13.98 20.87 -16.64
N PRO A 78 15.31 20.86 -16.52
CA PRO A 78 16.10 22.08 -16.54
C PRO A 78 16.15 22.59 -17.99
N GLY A 79 15.47 23.72 -18.23
CA GLY A 79 15.74 24.66 -19.30
C GLY A 79 15.90 24.09 -20.71
N THR A 80 14.80 23.89 -21.43
CA THR A 80 14.85 23.95 -22.89
C THR A 80 14.99 25.41 -23.29
N ARG A 81 16.22 25.93 -23.35
CA ARG A 81 16.49 27.11 -24.19
C ARG A 81 16.47 26.65 -25.63
N LEU A 82 15.37 26.93 -26.32
CA LEU A 82 15.37 27.03 -27.76
C LEU A 82 16.04 28.38 -28.08
N ALA A 83 17.25 28.32 -28.63
CA ALA A 83 17.88 29.42 -29.35
C ALA A 83 17.68 29.15 -30.85
#